data_AF-A0A494YE62-F1
#
_entry.id   AF-A0A494YE62-F1
#
_cell.length_a   1.000
_cell.length_b   1.000
_cell.length_c   1.000
_cell.angle_alpha   90.00
_cell.angle_beta   90.00
_cell.angle_gamma   90.00
#
_symmetry.space_group_name_H-M   'P 1'
#
loop_
_entity.id
_entity.type
_entity.pdbx_description
1 polymer ?
#
loop_
_entity_poly.entity_id
_entity_poly.type
_entity_poly.pdbx_seq_one_letter_code
_entity_poly.pdbx_strand_id
1 'polypeptide(L)'
;MKAKPKVYGASTIKRERRTRAQLDKLDEQIIDVLRADHPQSVRHVFYRMTDPRMAEPVEKSDRGYRHVQDRCVKLRRSGLLPYSWIADMSRRGYFVNTFSDAGDFLMRMRGLYRSDLWQDSDHRCEVWAESRSIASVIQADCAELAVPLYPCGGFSSVSFVHEAAVQHNESGDQRPLTVLYIGDYDPAGVLIDLALQRELRAHLRTDVDMRFIRIGINEAQIEEFDLPTKPRKTTDKRSLHVKSTVEAEAMPARTLRNLLRAEVESLLPPNALDVAKVAERSEREHIRRMAQLFGEGSV
;
A
#
# COMPACT_ATOMS: atom_id res chain seq x y z
N MET A 1 10.94 58.52 18.44
CA MET A 1 11.89 57.77 17.58
C MET A 1 11.14 56.66 16.85
N LYS A 2 10.96 56.76 15.52
CA LYS A 2 10.27 55.74 14.71
C LYS A 2 11.25 54.64 14.32
N ALA A 3 10.89 53.39 14.57
CA ALA A 3 11.68 52.21 14.23
C ALA A 3 11.81 52.05 12.70
N LYS A 4 13.03 51.81 12.22
CA LYS A 4 13.34 51.55 10.79
C LYS A 4 12.75 50.20 10.34
N PRO A 5 12.26 50.07 9.10
CA PRO A 5 11.79 48.80 8.56
C PRO A 5 12.98 47.85 8.31
N LYS A 6 12.82 46.58 8.73
CA LYS A 6 13.75 45.48 8.41
C LYS A 6 13.76 45.27 6.90
N VAL A 7 14.88 45.59 6.25
CA VAL A 7 15.16 45.22 4.87
C VAL A 7 15.27 43.69 4.81
N TYR A 8 14.35 43.04 4.09
CA TYR A 8 14.46 41.62 3.77
C TYR A 8 15.67 41.42 2.86
N GLY A 9 16.76 40.90 3.42
CA GLY A 9 17.91 40.46 2.63
C GLY A 9 17.51 39.30 1.73
N ALA A 10 17.87 39.37 0.46
CA ALA A 10 17.75 38.24 -0.46
C ALA A 10 18.49 37.03 0.13
N SER A 11 17.79 35.90 0.24
CA SER A 11 18.36 34.64 0.74
C SER A 11 19.59 34.24 -0.09
N THR A 12 20.76 34.22 0.54
CA THR A 12 22.07 33.83 -0.01
C THR A 12 22.27 32.31 -0.09
N ILE A 13 21.19 31.52 -0.19
CA ILE A 13 21.30 30.09 -0.47
C ILE A 13 21.38 29.95 -1.99
N LYS A 14 22.59 29.73 -2.52
CA LYS A 14 22.78 29.29 -3.92
C LYS A 14 21.99 27.99 -4.11
N ARG A 15 20.83 28.11 -4.74
CA ARG A 15 20.00 26.96 -5.11
C ARG A 15 20.68 26.30 -6.31
N GLU A 16 21.45 25.25 -6.09
CA GLU A 16 21.92 24.40 -7.18
C GLU A 16 20.70 23.76 -7.84
N ARG A 17 20.36 24.27 -9.02
CA ARG A 17 19.28 23.74 -9.84
C ARG A 17 19.92 22.71 -10.78
N ARG A 18 19.34 21.51 -10.82
CA ARG A 18 19.74 20.50 -11.81
C ARG A 18 19.70 21.09 -13.22
N THR A 19 20.76 20.83 -13.98
CA THR A 19 20.83 21.16 -15.40
C THR A 19 19.82 20.32 -16.18
N ARG A 20 19.58 20.66 -17.45
CA ARG A 20 18.69 19.88 -18.32
C ARG A 20 19.16 18.43 -18.45
N ALA A 21 20.47 18.22 -18.68
CA ALA A 21 21.05 16.88 -18.79
C ALA A 21 20.85 16.05 -17.50
N GLN A 22 20.99 16.66 -16.33
CA GLN A 22 20.73 15.96 -15.05
C GLN A 22 19.24 15.63 -14.86
N LEU A 23 18.34 16.50 -15.32
CA LEU A 23 16.91 16.20 -15.30
C LEU A 23 16.56 15.05 -16.24
N ASP A 24 17.14 15.04 -17.44
CA ASP A 24 16.93 13.96 -18.42
C ASP A 24 17.46 12.63 -17.86
N LYS A 25 18.61 12.64 -17.18
CA LYS A 25 19.16 11.45 -16.50
C LYS A 25 18.28 10.96 -15.35
N LEU A 26 17.75 11.87 -14.52
CA LEU A 26 16.81 11.49 -13.46
C LEU A 26 15.54 10.87 -14.06
N ASP A 27 15.02 11.45 -15.13
CA ASP A 27 13.82 10.94 -15.80
C ASP A 27 14.03 9.52 -16.33
N GLU A 28 15.16 9.27 -17.00
CA GLU A 28 15.57 7.93 -17.43
C GLU A 28 15.62 6.95 -16.25
N GLN A 29 16.27 7.33 -15.15
CA GLN A 29 16.34 6.49 -13.95
C GLN A 29 14.96 6.17 -13.37
N ILE A 30 14.04 7.14 -13.31
CA ILE A 30 12.67 6.93 -12.84
C ILE A 30 11.93 5.93 -13.75
N ILE A 31 12.06 6.12 -15.06
CA ILE A 31 11.42 5.24 -16.05
C ILE A 31 11.98 3.82 -15.95
N ASP A 32 13.29 3.66 -15.83
CA ASP A 32 13.93 2.34 -15.76
C ASP A 32 13.56 1.59 -14.48
N VAL A 33 13.53 2.29 -13.34
CA VAL A 33 13.06 1.72 -12.07
C VAL A 33 11.61 1.24 -12.16
N LEU A 34 10.72 2.05 -12.75
CA LEU A 34 9.31 1.68 -12.88
C LEU A 34 9.08 0.62 -13.97
N ARG A 35 9.92 0.59 -15.01
CA ARG A 35 9.88 -0.47 -16.03
C ARG A 35 10.22 -1.82 -15.40
N ALA A 36 11.23 -1.87 -14.53
CA ALA A 36 11.64 -3.09 -13.84
C ALA A 36 10.66 -3.53 -12.74
N ASP A 37 10.07 -2.59 -12.00
CA ASP A 37 9.14 -2.88 -10.92
C ASP A 37 8.00 -1.85 -10.89
N HIS A 38 6.79 -2.32 -11.19
CA HIS A 38 5.56 -1.55 -11.09
C HIS A 38 4.39 -2.45 -10.64
N PRO A 39 3.34 -1.86 -10.04
CA PRO A 39 3.22 -0.45 -9.68
C PRO A 39 4.05 -0.08 -8.43
N GLN A 40 4.47 1.18 -8.33
CA GLN A 40 5.11 1.73 -7.12
C GLN A 40 4.43 3.02 -6.69
N SER A 41 4.39 3.30 -5.38
CA SER A 41 4.01 4.63 -4.93
C SER A 41 5.13 5.64 -5.22
N VAL A 42 4.80 6.94 -5.28
CA VAL A 42 5.83 7.99 -5.46
C VAL A 42 6.87 7.97 -4.34
N ARG A 43 6.51 7.52 -3.12
CA ARG A 43 7.45 7.35 -2.00
C ARG A 43 8.46 6.24 -2.26
N HIS A 44 8.04 5.10 -2.78
CA HIS A 44 8.97 4.02 -3.18
C HIS A 44 9.94 4.53 -4.26
N VAL A 45 9.42 5.18 -5.31
CA VAL A 45 10.26 5.77 -6.36
C VAL A 45 11.26 6.76 -5.76
N PHE A 46 10.82 7.63 -4.83
CA PHE A 46 11.71 8.54 -4.13
C PHE A 46 12.83 7.80 -3.40
N TYR A 47 12.53 6.78 -2.60
CA TYR A 47 13.54 5.98 -1.92
C TYR A 47 14.53 5.34 -2.89
N ARG A 48 14.07 4.80 -4.03
CA ARG A 48 14.95 4.28 -5.09
C ARG A 48 15.86 5.37 -5.66
N MET A 49 15.37 6.61 -5.78
CA MET A 49 16.18 7.73 -6.27
C MET A 49 17.17 8.27 -5.23
N THR A 50 17.07 7.89 -3.95
CA THR A 50 18.03 8.29 -2.90
C THR A 50 19.30 7.45 -2.85
N ASP A 51 19.36 6.36 -3.61
CA ASP A 51 20.52 5.47 -3.65
C ASP A 51 21.76 6.21 -4.20
N PRO A 52 22.85 6.36 -3.42
CA PRO A 52 24.05 7.08 -3.84
C PRO A 52 24.79 6.41 -5.01
N ARG A 53 24.46 5.16 -5.34
CA ARG A 53 25.02 4.43 -6.49
C ARG A 53 24.37 4.83 -7.82
N MET A 54 23.27 5.60 -7.79
CA MET A 54 22.61 6.11 -8.98
C MET A 54 23.44 7.19 -9.67
N ALA A 55 23.27 7.37 -10.98
CA ALA A 55 23.99 8.39 -11.74
C ALA A 55 23.63 9.82 -11.30
N GLU A 56 22.36 10.07 -10.97
CA GLU A 56 21.87 11.36 -10.50
C GLU A 56 20.96 11.17 -9.26
N PRO A 57 21.58 10.92 -8.08
CA PRO A 57 20.86 10.62 -6.84
C PRO A 57 20.16 11.86 -6.28
N VAL A 58 19.03 11.65 -5.63
CA VAL A 58 18.22 12.68 -4.99
C VAL A 58 18.47 12.65 -3.49
N GLU A 59 18.58 13.82 -2.87
CA GLU A 59 18.73 13.90 -1.41
C GLU A 59 17.52 13.30 -0.67
N LYS A 60 17.79 12.64 0.46
CA LYS A 60 16.76 12.09 1.36
C LYS A 60 16.10 13.20 2.19
N SER A 61 15.35 14.08 1.51
CA SER A 61 14.69 15.25 2.11
C SER A 61 13.28 15.46 1.52
N ASP A 62 12.47 16.28 2.18
CA ASP A 62 11.17 16.73 1.62
C ASP A 62 11.32 17.44 0.26
N ARG A 63 12.44 18.15 0.05
CA ARG A 63 12.73 18.80 -1.22
C ARG A 63 13.02 17.76 -2.30
N GLY A 64 13.81 16.74 -1.98
CA GLY A 64 14.06 15.61 -2.86
C GLY A 64 12.79 14.86 -3.23
N TYR A 65 11.94 14.58 -2.24
CA TYR A 65 10.63 13.95 -2.46
C TYR A 65 9.73 14.77 -3.40
N ARG A 66 9.58 16.08 -3.15
CA ARG A 66 8.81 16.97 -4.03
C ARG A 66 9.40 17.03 -5.44
N HIS A 67 10.72 16.92 -5.57
CA HIS A 67 11.38 16.90 -6.87
C HIS A 67 11.02 15.64 -7.67
N VAL A 68 11.14 14.45 -7.07
CA VAL A 68 10.73 13.19 -7.70
C VAL A 68 9.24 13.19 -8.03
N GLN A 69 8.39 13.69 -7.12
CA GLN A 69 6.96 13.82 -7.35
C GLN A 69 6.65 14.69 -8.59
N ASP A 70 7.29 15.86 -8.72
CA ASP A 70 7.13 16.75 -9.89
C ASP A 70 7.58 16.07 -11.19
N ARG A 71 8.70 15.33 -11.18
CA ARG A 71 9.15 14.56 -12.35
C ARG A 71 8.15 13.48 -12.75
N CYS A 72 7.66 12.68 -11.80
CA CYS A 72 6.63 11.67 -12.05
C CYS A 72 5.33 12.26 -12.61
N VAL A 73 4.96 13.50 -12.24
CA VAL A 73 3.81 14.19 -12.84
C VAL A 73 4.10 14.59 -14.28
N LYS A 74 5.27 15.17 -14.57
CA LYS A 74 5.66 15.61 -15.92
C LYS A 74 5.77 14.44 -16.89
N LEU A 75 6.41 13.35 -16.47
CA LEU A 75 6.56 12.13 -17.27
C LEU A 75 5.23 11.46 -17.61
N ARG A 76 4.27 11.47 -16.67
CA ARG A 76 2.92 10.96 -16.96
C ARG A 76 2.16 11.85 -17.93
N ARG A 77 2.26 13.17 -17.76
CA ARG A 77 1.62 14.14 -18.67
C ARG A 77 2.19 14.10 -20.08
N SER A 78 3.46 13.76 -20.25
CA SER A 78 4.07 13.59 -21.57
C SER A 78 3.81 12.22 -22.20
N GLY A 79 3.20 11.27 -21.48
CA GLY A 79 2.96 9.91 -21.94
C GLY A 79 4.17 8.98 -21.86
N LEU A 80 5.33 9.46 -21.38
CA LEU A 80 6.54 8.65 -21.21
C LEU A 80 6.43 7.65 -20.04
N LEU A 81 5.56 7.96 -19.07
CA LEU A 81 5.29 7.09 -17.94
C LEU A 81 3.80 6.71 -17.89
N PRO A 82 3.43 5.41 -17.99
CA PRO A 82 2.04 4.99 -17.84
C PRO A 82 1.45 5.38 -16.49
N TYR A 83 0.20 5.84 -16.48
CA TYR A 83 -0.48 6.21 -15.24
C TYR A 83 -0.62 5.02 -14.27
N SER A 84 -0.78 3.80 -14.82
CA SER A 84 -0.91 2.56 -14.04
C SER A 84 0.37 2.12 -13.34
N TRP A 85 1.54 2.67 -13.70
CA TRP A 85 2.81 2.32 -13.05
C TRP A 85 3.00 3.00 -11.70
N ILE A 86 2.25 4.08 -11.43
CA ILE A 86 2.26 4.76 -10.14
C ILE A 86 0.99 4.41 -9.36
N ALA A 87 1.18 3.79 -8.19
CA ALA A 87 0.10 3.50 -7.25
C ALA A 87 -0.28 4.74 -6.42
N ASP A 88 -1.58 5.02 -6.31
CA ASP A 88 -2.13 6.14 -5.53
C ASP A 88 -3.57 5.86 -5.09
N MET A 89 -3.81 5.70 -3.79
CA MET A 89 -5.16 5.47 -3.24
C MET A 89 -6.03 6.72 -3.14
N SER A 90 -5.49 7.93 -3.34
CA SER A 90 -6.22 9.19 -3.12
C SER A 90 -7.18 9.59 -4.25
N ARG A 91 -7.21 8.84 -5.36
CA ARG A 91 -7.83 9.26 -6.62
C ARG A 91 -9.03 8.41 -7.03
N ARG A 92 -10.02 8.25 -6.15
CA ARG A 92 -11.29 7.58 -6.49
C ARG A 92 -12.41 8.61 -6.63
N GLY A 93 -13.01 8.66 -7.81
CA GLY A 93 -14.28 9.35 -8.00
C GLY A 93 -15.41 8.51 -7.41
N TYR A 94 -16.42 9.17 -6.84
CA TYR A 94 -17.64 8.53 -6.39
C TYR A 94 -18.65 8.56 -7.53
N PHE A 95 -18.87 7.40 -8.14
CA PHE A 95 -19.83 7.24 -9.23
C PHE A 95 -20.93 6.29 -8.79
N VAL A 96 -22.17 6.61 -9.16
CA VAL A 96 -23.31 5.71 -8.98
C VAL A 96 -23.45 4.90 -10.27
N ASN A 97 -23.38 3.57 -10.17
CA ASN A 97 -23.67 2.70 -11.29
C ASN A 97 -25.19 2.67 -11.52
N THR A 98 -25.63 3.11 -12.68
CA THR A 98 -27.00 2.92 -13.17
C THR A 98 -27.01 1.85 -14.26
N PHE A 99 -28.14 1.15 -14.42
CA PHE A 99 -28.31 0.06 -15.38
C PHE A 99 -29.63 0.26 -16.13
N SER A 100 -29.68 -0.10 -17.41
CA SER A 100 -30.90 0.02 -18.22
C SER A 100 -31.96 -1.02 -17.84
N ASP A 101 -31.51 -2.23 -17.50
CA ASP A 101 -32.34 -3.40 -17.23
C ASP A 101 -31.55 -4.48 -16.49
N ALA A 102 -32.20 -5.62 -16.21
CA ALA A 102 -31.60 -6.74 -15.50
C ALA A 102 -30.47 -7.42 -16.29
N GLY A 103 -30.55 -7.48 -17.62
CA GLY A 103 -29.51 -8.04 -18.48
C GLY A 103 -28.24 -7.19 -18.46
N ASP A 104 -28.38 -5.87 -18.57
CA ASP A 104 -27.27 -4.90 -18.41
C ASP A 104 -26.62 -5.01 -17.02
N PHE A 105 -27.44 -5.11 -15.97
CA PHE A 105 -26.95 -5.33 -14.60
C PHE A 105 -26.08 -6.59 -14.53
N LEU A 106 -26.58 -7.76 -14.94
CA LEU A 106 -25.83 -9.01 -14.89
C LEU A 106 -24.56 -8.95 -15.75
N MET A 107 -24.63 -8.37 -16.96
CA MET A 107 -23.48 -8.23 -17.85
C MET A 107 -22.37 -7.35 -17.29
N ARG A 108 -22.72 -6.22 -16.65
CA ARG A 108 -21.75 -5.28 -16.08
C ARG A 108 -21.21 -5.74 -14.73
N MET A 109 -22.03 -6.42 -13.93
CA MET A 109 -21.66 -6.89 -12.60
C MET A 109 -20.95 -8.24 -12.61
N ARG A 110 -21.00 -9.02 -13.71
CA ARG A 110 -20.31 -10.33 -13.81
C ARG A 110 -18.84 -10.28 -13.42
N GLY A 111 -18.14 -9.20 -13.78
CA GLY A 111 -16.72 -9.03 -13.48
C GLY A 111 -16.42 -8.83 -11.99
N LEU A 112 -17.44 -8.56 -11.18
CA LEU A 112 -17.35 -8.42 -9.73
C LEU A 112 -17.58 -9.73 -9.00
N TYR A 113 -18.18 -10.74 -9.64
CA TYR A 113 -18.31 -12.07 -9.05
C TYR A 113 -16.92 -12.62 -8.73
N ARG A 114 -16.72 -13.05 -7.47
CA ARG A 114 -15.52 -13.72 -6.98
C ARG A 114 -15.95 -15.03 -6.33
N SER A 115 -15.23 -16.10 -6.61
CA SER A 115 -15.34 -17.33 -5.81
C SER A 115 -14.78 -17.04 -4.42
N ASP A 116 -15.35 -17.62 -3.38
CA ASP A 116 -14.82 -17.49 -2.03
C ASP A 116 -13.52 -18.30 -1.90
N LEU A 117 -12.39 -17.59 -2.04
CA LEU A 117 -11.05 -18.18 -1.93
C LEU A 117 -10.76 -18.71 -0.52
N TRP A 118 -11.41 -18.15 0.49
CA TRP A 118 -11.14 -18.44 1.89
C TRP A 118 -12.13 -19.46 2.48
N GLN A 119 -13.04 -20.00 1.67
CA GLN A 119 -14.09 -20.91 2.14
C GLN A 119 -13.53 -22.13 2.90
N ASP A 120 -12.46 -22.72 2.37
CA ASP A 120 -11.82 -23.92 2.93
C ASP A 120 -10.57 -23.60 3.78
N SER A 121 -10.32 -22.33 4.10
CA SER A 121 -9.23 -21.95 4.99
C SER A 121 -9.66 -22.05 6.45
N ASP A 122 -8.79 -22.65 7.27
CA ASP A 122 -8.94 -22.71 8.73
C ASP A 122 -8.72 -21.34 9.41
N HIS A 123 -8.27 -20.33 8.66
CA HIS A 123 -7.92 -19.01 9.17
C HIS A 123 -8.71 -17.91 8.50
N ARG A 124 -9.01 -16.86 9.26
CA ARG A 124 -9.37 -15.56 8.70
C ARG A 124 -8.10 -14.72 8.56
N CYS A 125 -7.87 -14.11 7.42
CA CYS A 125 -6.72 -13.21 7.22
C CYS A 125 -7.17 -11.77 7.01
N GLU A 126 -6.41 -10.82 7.55
CA GLU A 126 -6.54 -9.39 7.30
C GLU A 126 -5.16 -8.77 7.09
N VAL A 127 -5.07 -7.82 6.18
CA VAL A 127 -3.81 -7.10 5.90
C VAL A 127 -3.95 -5.66 6.34
N TRP A 128 -3.02 -5.21 7.17
CA TRP A 128 -2.98 -3.87 7.74
C TRP A 128 -1.70 -3.17 7.28
N ALA A 129 -1.85 -1.97 6.72
CA ALA A 129 -0.72 -1.19 6.21
C ALA A 129 -0.67 0.17 6.88
N GLU A 130 0.45 0.51 7.51
CA GLU A 130 0.62 1.76 8.28
C GLU A 130 0.39 3.02 7.45
N SER A 131 0.65 2.94 6.15
CA SER A 131 0.61 4.06 5.22
C SER A 131 -0.26 3.74 4.01
N ARG A 132 -1.03 4.73 3.54
CA ARG A 132 -1.77 4.64 2.26
C ARG A 132 -0.86 4.44 1.05
N SER A 133 0.42 4.82 1.16
CA SER A 133 1.40 4.63 0.11
C SER A 133 1.79 3.16 0.00
N ILE A 134 1.98 2.48 1.12
CA ILE A 134 2.15 1.02 1.17
C ILE A 134 0.90 0.32 0.66
N ALA A 135 -0.26 0.66 1.23
CA ALA A 135 -1.53 0.06 0.84
C ALA A 135 -1.81 0.19 -0.67
N SER A 136 -1.42 1.32 -1.29
CA SER A 136 -1.59 1.52 -2.73
C SER A 136 -0.82 0.51 -3.58
N VAL A 137 0.35 0.06 -3.11
CA VAL A 137 1.22 -0.87 -3.86
C VAL A 137 0.72 -2.30 -3.75
N ILE A 138 0.25 -2.71 -2.57
CA ILE A 138 -0.18 -4.09 -2.30
C ILE A 138 -1.67 -4.34 -2.55
N GLN A 139 -2.45 -3.30 -2.85
CA GLN A 139 -3.90 -3.40 -3.05
C GLN A 139 -4.30 -4.41 -4.13
N ALA A 140 -3.54 -4.49 -5.22
CA ALA A 140 -3.81 -5.44 -6.30
C ALA A 140 -3.62 -6.88 -5.83
N ASP A 141 -2.56 -7.16 -5.07
CA ASP A 141 -2.27 -8.47 -4.50
C ASP A 141 -3.34 -8.87 -3.46
N CYS A 142 -3.72 -7.94 -2.57
CA CYS A 142 -4.82 -8.17 -1.63
C CYS A 142 -6.14 -8.51 -2.36
N ALA A 143 -6.45 -7.78 -3.43
CA ALA A 143 -7.66 -8.01 -4.22
C ALA A 143 -7.64 -9.34 -4.98
N GLU A 144 -6.47 -9.77 -5.48
CA GLU A 144 -6.30 -11.07 -6.13
C GLU A 144 -6.46 -12.22 -5.13
N LEU A 145 -5.90 -12.06 -3.93
CA LEU A 145 -5.96 -13.04 -2.84
C LEU A 145 -7.22 -12.90 -1.97
N ALA A 146 -8.20 -12.12 -2.42
CA ALA A 146 -9.47 -11.87 -1.73
C ALA A 146 -9.33 -11.55 -0.22
N VAL A 147 -8.22 -10.90 0.18
CA VAL A 147 -7.94 -10.56 1.57
C VAL A 147 -8.24 -9.08 1.83
N PRO A 148 -8.96 -8.74 2.91
CA PRO A 148 -9.22 -7.35 3.29
C PRO A 148 -7.92 -6.57 3.51
N LEU A 149 -7.90 -5.32 3.02
CA LEU A 149 -6.78 -4.38 3.20
C LEU A 149 -7.24 -3.15 3.99
N TYR A 150 -6.60 -2.93 5.13
CA TYR A 150 -6.85 -1.86 6.08
C TYR A 150 -5.68 -0.84 6.04
N PRO A 151 -5.80 0.25 5.27
CA PRO A 151 -4.80 1.32 5.26
C PRO A 151 -4.94 2.19 6.51
N CYS A 152 -4.04 2.01 7.47
CA CYS A 152 -3.88 2.95 8.58
C CYS A 152 -3.32 4.28 8.05
N GLY A 153 -3.70 5.38 8.69
CA GLY A 153 -3.21 6.71 8.33
C GLY A 153 -3.45 7.70 9.45
N GLY A 154 -2.41 8.02 10.22
CA GLY A 154 -2.47 8.98 11.33
C GLY A 154 -3.51 8.64 12.41
N PHE A 155 -3.95 9.67 13.15
CA PHE A 155 -4.89 9.56 14.29
C PHE A 155 -6.31 9.06 13.96
N SER A 156 -6.64 8.89 12.68
CA SER A 156 -7.93 8.31 12.24
C SER A 156 -8.02 6.78 12.44
N SER A 157 -6.98 6.17 12.98
CA SER A 157 -6.87 4.72 13.18
C SER A 157 -7.84 4.16 14.22
N VAL A 158 -8.21 4.90 15.28
CA VAL A 158 -9.02 4.34 16.38
C VAL A 158 -10.42 3.93 15.91
N SER A 159 -11.14 4.83 15.22
CA SER A 159 -12.46 4.51 14.68
C SER A 159 -12.41 3.38 13.66
N PHE A 160 -11.36 3.37 12.82
CA PHE A 160 -11.19 2.34 11.81
C PHE A 160 -10.89 0.95 12.41
N VAL A 161 -10.09 0.91 13.49
CA VAL A 161 -9.81 -0.31 14.25
C VAL A 161 -11.06 -0.82 14.94
N HIS A 162 -11.81 0.08 15.58
CA HIS A 162 -13.08 -0.26 16.20
C HIS A 162 -14.07 -0.84 15.17
N GLU A 163 -14.26 -0.17 14.03
CA GLU A 163 -15.14 -0.64 12.94
C GLU A 163 -14.73 -2.02 12.42
N ALA A 164 -13.42 -2.25 12.19
CA ALA A 164 -12.93 -3.54 11.74
C ALA A 164 -13.19 -4.65 12.79
N ALA A 165 -12.94 -4.38 14.06
CA ALA A 165 -13.20 -5.34 15.14
C ALA A 165 -14.71 -5.63 15.30
N VAL A 166 -15.57 -4.62 15.21
CA VAL A 166 -17.03 -4.79 15.24
C VAL A 166 -17.49 -5.62 14.05
N GLN A 167 -17.03 -5.29 12.85
CA GLN A 167 -17.36 -6.06 11.64
C GLN A 167 -16.95 -7.53 11.77
N HIS A 168 -15.77 -7.80 12.34
CA HIS A 168 -15.34 -9.16 12.63
C HIS A 168 -16.29 -9.85 13.63
N ASN A 169 -16.59 -9.20 14.76
CA ASN A 169 -17.48 -9.74 15.79
C ASN A 169 -18.89 -10.06 15.24
N GLU A 170 -19.40 -9.25 14.32
CA GLU A 170 -20.72 -9.39 13.68
C GLU A 170 -20.73 -10.42 12.55
N SER A 171 -19.57 -10.80 12.00
CA SER A 171 -19.49 -11.77 10.90
C SER A 171 -19.93 -13.18 11.28
N GLY A 172 -19.89 -13.53 12.57
CA GLY A 172 -20.14 -14.89 13.06
C GLY A 172 -19.03 -15.89 12.73
N ASP A 173 -17.94 -15.44 12.11
CA ASP A 173 -16.76 -16.26 11.82
C ASP A 173 -16.02 -16.62 13.11
N GLN A 174 -15.82 -17.91 13.36
CA GLN A 174 -15.14 -18.43 14.55
C GLN A 174 -13.70 -18.86 14.29
N ARG A 175 -13.22 -18.70 13.05
CA ARG A 175 -11.85 -19.07 12.69
C ARG A 175 -10.85 -18.13 13.38
N PRO A 176 -9.65 -18.62 13.76
CA PRO A 176 -8.58 -17.77 14.25
C PRO A 176 -8.26 -16.63 13.27
N LEU A 177 -8.19 -15.41 13.79
CA LEU A 177 -7.90 -14.20 13.04
C LEU A 177 -6.39 -13.98 12.96
N THR A 178 -5.84 -13.98 11.75
CA THR A 178 -4.45 -13.63 11.46
C THR A 178 -4.38 -12.25 10.84
N VAL A 179 -3.78 -11.31 11.57
CA VAL A 179 -3.55 -9.93 11.16
C VAL A 179 -2.10 -9.79 10.68
N LEU A 180 -1.92 -9.57 9.38
CA LEU A 180 -0.61 -9.29 8.77
C LEU A 180 -0.39 -7.78 8.71
N TYR A 181 0.69 -7.30 9.30
CA TYR A 181 1.01 -5.87 9.41
C TYR A 181 2.26 -5.49 8.63
N ILE A 182 2.15 -4.42 7.82
CA ILE A 182 3.26 -3.74 7.18
C ILE A 182 3.35 -2.30 7.71
N GLY A 183 4.50 -1.95 8.28
CA GLY A 183 4.75 -0.60 8.77
C GLY A 183 6.22 -0.26 8.95
N ASP A 184 6.45 0.96 9.41
CA ASP A 184 7.78 1.51 9.64
C ASP A 184 8.47 0.76 10.78
N TYR A 185 9.79 0.69 10.71
CA TYR A 185 10.63 0.15 11.79
C TYR A 185 11.15 1.30 12.65
N ASP A 186 10.64 1.40 13.88
CA ASP A 186 11.11 2.33 14.92
C ASP A 186 11.34 1.58 16.26
N PRO A 187 12.59 1.27 16.62
CA PRO A 187 12.87 0.49 17.83
C PRO A 187 12.89 1.33 19.10
N ALA A 188 12.73 2.66 19.02
CA ALA A 188 12.72 3.55 20.19
C ALA A 188 11.41 3.54 20.99
N GLY A 189 10.44 2.69 20.64
CA GLY A 189 9.34 2.33 21.55
C GLY A 189 8.06 3.16 21.41
N VAL A 190 7.63 3.43 20.17
CA VAL A 190 6.25 3.84 19.84
C VAL A 190 5.72 2.91 18.74
N LEU A 191 5.88 1.60 18.93
CA LEU A 191 5.50 0.57 17.95
C LEU A 191 4.00 0.68 17.66
N ILE A 192 3.67 1.27 16.51
CA ILE A 192 2.30 1.49 16.04
C ILE A 192 1.57 0.15 15.91
N ASP A 193 2.28 -0.91 15.53
CA ASP A 193 1.80 -2.29 15.55
C ASP A 193 1.39 -2.77 16.93
N LEU A 194 2.16 -2.51 18.00
CA LEU A 194 1.75 -2.91 19.35
C LEU A 194 0.52 -2.12 19.83
N ALA A 195 0.44 -0.84 19.50
CA ALA A 195 -0.74 -0.02 19.81
C ALA A 195 -1.97 -0.52 19.05
N LEU A 196 -1.80 -0.81 17.75
CA LEU A 196 -2.84 -1.37 16.88
C LEU A 196 -3.31 -2.74 17.38
N GLN A 197 -2.39 -3.63 17.73
CA GLN A 197 -2.70 -4.95 18.28
C GLN A 197 -3.50 -4.84 19.58
N ARG A 198 -3.11 -3.94 20.48
CA ARG A 198 -3.85 -3.70 21.74
C ARG A 198 -5.24 -3.16 21.49
N GLU A 199 -5.37 -2.21 20.56
CA GLU A 199 -6.65 -1.61 20.21
C GLU A 199 -7.59 -2.63 19.56
N LEU A 200 -7.11 -3.45 18.61
CA LEU A 200 -7.86 -4.56 18.03
C LEU A 200 -8.32 -5.53 19.11
N ARG A 201 -7.41 -5.97 19.98
CA ARG A 201 -7.71 -6.91 21.07
C ARG A 201 -8.76 -6.34 22.05
N ALA A 202 -8.77 -5.03 22.28
CA ALA A 202 -9.74 -4.38 23.17
C ALA A 202 -11.17 -4.39 22.62
N HIS A 203 -11.34 -4.36 21.30
CA HIS A 203 -12.66 -4.33 20.64
C HIS A 203 -13.12 -5.70 20.10
N LEU A 204 -12.20 -6.64 19.89
CA LEU A 204 -12.54 -8.02 19.51
C LEU A 204 -13.13 -8.80 20.70
N ARG A 205 -14.13 -9.64 20.44
CA ARG A 205 -14.70 -10.56 21.44
C ARG A 205 -13.62 -11.47 22.01
N THR A 206 -13.67 -11.74 23.32
CA THR A 206 -12.62 -12.43 24.07
C THR A 206 -12.32 -13.86 23.58
N ASP A 207 -13.26 -14.49 22.88
CA ASP A 207 -13.12 -15.83 22.32
C ASP A 207 -12.43 -15.89 20.96
N VAL A 208 -12.19 -14.74 20.31
CA VAL A 208 -11.42 -14.67 19.05
C VAL A 208 -9.94 -14.93 19.34
N ASP A 209 -9.37 -16.01 18.79
CA ASP A 209 -7.93 -16.23 18.76
C ASP A 209 -7.28 -15.32 17.71
N MET A 210 -6.60 -14.26 18.15
CA MET A 210 -5.97 -13.27 17.28
C MET A 210 -4.45 -13.44 17.28
N ARG A 211 -3.89 -13.67 16.09
CA ARG A 211 -2.45 -13.64 15.81
C ARG A 211 -2.10 -12.37 15.05
N PHE A 212 -1.18 -11.58 15.59
CA PHE A 212 -0.70 -10.35 14.96
C PHE A 212 0.75 -10.53 14.51
N ILE A 213 1.00 -10.45 13.21
CA ILE A 213 2.29 -10.77 12.59
C ILE A 213 2.78 -9.55 11.80
N ARG A 214 3.93 -8.98 12.21
CA ARG A 214 4.63 -7.95 11.42
C ARG A 214 5.42 -8.65 10.31
N ILE A 215 5.01 -8.44 9.06
CA ILE A 215 5.66 -9.03 7.88
C ILE A 215 6.70 -8.09 7.25
N GLY A 216 6.64 -6.79 7.57
CA GLY A 216 7.71 -5.85 7.26
C GLY A 216 7.48 -4.47 7.87
N ILE A 217 8.51 -3.67 8.14
CA ILE A 217 9.95 -4.01 8.09
C ILE A 217 10.41 -4.55 9.46
N ASN A 218 11.28 -5.57 9.46
CA ASN A 218 12.01 -6.06 10.64
C ASN A 218 13.54 -5.87 10.51
N GLU A 219 14.31 -6.08 11.59
CA GLU A 219 15.76 -5.82 11.62
C GLU A 219 16.54 -6.68 10.62
N ALA A 220 16.21 -7.98 10.52
CA ALA A 220 16.85 -8.88 9.58
C ALA A 220 16.65 -8.43 8.11
N GLN A 221 15.44 -7.96 7.77
CA GLN A 221 15.14 -7.41 6.44
C GLN A 221 15.91 -6.13 6.14
N ILE A 222 16.21 -5.30 7.15
CA ILE A 222 17.01 -4.08 6.95
C ILE A 222 18.42 -4.45 6.49
N GLU A 223 19.03 -5.45 7.14
CA GLU A 223 20.36 -5.95 6.80
C GLU A 223 20.36 -6.70 5.47
N GLU A 224 19.40 -7.61 5.26
CA GLU A 224 19.28 -8.45 4.06
C GLU A 224 19.11 -7.61 2.79
N PHE A 225 18.28 -6.55 2.84
CA PHE A 225 17.96 -5.74 1.67
C PHE A 225 18.75 -4.42 1.59
N ASP A 226 19.74 -4.20 2.46
CA ASP A 226 20.56 -2.97 2.49
C ASP A 226 19.68 -1.70 2.51
N LEU A 227 18.67 -1.68 3.38
CA LEU A 227 17.63 -0.64 3.35
C LEU A 227 18.18 0.71 3.87
N PRO A 228 17.84 1.83 3.21
CA PRO A 228 18.35 3.15 3.59
C PRO A 228 17.83 3.58 4.97
N THR A 229 18.70 3.57 5.96
CA THR A 229 18.38 3.94 7.34
C THR A 229 18.37 5.46 7.59
N LYS A 230 17.68 5.92 8.63
CA LYS A 230 17.79 7.30 9.13
C LYS A 230 18.42 7.28 10.53
N PRO A 231 19.43 8.14 10.80
CA PRO A 231 19.90 8.33 12.17
C PRO A 231 18.78 8.94 13.01
N ARG A 232 18.70 8.53 14.28
CA ARG A 232 17.64 8.96 15.20
C ARG A 232 17.66 10.47 15.43
N LYS A 233 16.48 11.08 15.60
CA LYS A 233 16.37 12.47 16.08
C LYS A 233 16.94 12.56 17.51
N THR A 234 17.86 13.48 17.73
CA THR A 234 18.60 13.68 19.00
C THR A 234 17.74 14.01 20.22
N THR A 235 16.47 14.40 20.04
CA THR A 235 15.56 14.81 21.11
C THR A 235 14.88 13.68 21.86
N ASP A 236 14.97 12.45 21.38
CA ASP A 236 14.24 11.34 21.96
C ASP A 236 15.12 10.57 22.96
N LYS A 237 14.67 10.38 24.21
CA LYS A 237 15.51 9.94 25.35
C LYS A 237 15.27 8.50 25.82
N ARG A 238 14.41 7.74 25.14
CA ARG A 238 13.82 6.51 25.72
C ARG A 238 14.48 5.17 25.44
N SER A 239 15.58 5.05 24.70
CA SER A 239 16.37 3.80 24.61
C SER A 239 17.75 4.06 23.99
N LEU A 240 18.82 3.76 24.72
CA LEU A 240 20.22 4.01 24.29
C LEU A 240 20.80 2.92 23.37
N HIS A 241 20.06 1.83 23.12
CA HIS A 241 20.56 0.65 22.41
C HIS A 241 20.23 0.59 20.90
N VAL A 242 19.57 1.60 20.34
CA VAL A 242 18.97 1.54 18.99
C VAL A 242 19.64 2.52 18.02
N LYS A 243 20.06 2.02 16.86
CA LYS A 243 20.91 2.75 15.90
C LYS A 243 20.17 3.45 14.75
N SER A 244 18.96 3.04 14.35
CA SER A 244 18.27 3.66 13.19
C SER A 244 16.77 3.39 13.05
N THR A 245 16.08 4.18 12.23
CA THR A 245 14.69 3.94 11.78
C THR A 245 14.63 3.73 10.26
N VAL A 246 13.65 2.96 9.80
CA VAL A 246 13.45 2.66 8.37
C VAL A 246 11.97 2.78 8.02
N GLU A 247 11.65 3.59 7.01
CA GLU A 247 10.29 3.69 6.48
C GLU A 247 9.97 2.49 5.59
N ALA A 248 8.73 1.99 5.65
CA ALA A 248 8.28 0.83 4.88
C ALA A 248 8.53 1.00 3.37
N GLU A 249 8.40 2.21 2.83
CA GLU A 249 8.63 2.49 1.40
C GLU A 249 10.10 2.40 0.94
N ALA A 250 11.03 2.24 1.88
CA ALA A 250 12.41 1.94 1.56
C ALA A 250 12.58 0.53 0.98
N MET A 251 11.69 -0.40 1.36
CA MET A 251 11.69 -1.75 0.82
C MET A 251 11.29 -1.73 -0.67
N PRO A 252 11.95 -2.49 -1.56
CA PRO A 252 11.49 -2.62 -2.94
C PRO A 252 10.04 -3.11 -3.01
N ALA A 253 9.23 -2.46 -3.85
CA ALA A 253 7.79 -2.74 -3.93
C ALA A 253 7.49 -4.20 -4.29
N ARG A 254 8.25 -4.79 -5.22
CA ARG A 254 8.17 -6.23 -5.54
C ARG A 254 8.47 -7.11 -4.34
N THR A 255 9.50 -6.80 -3.56
CA THR A 255 9.83 -7.57 -2.35
C THR A 255 8.69 -7.53 -1.36
N LEU A 256 8.09 -6.35 -1.13
CA LEU A 256 6.96 -6.21 -0.23
C LEU A 256 5.73 -7.01 -0.68
N ARG A 257 5.41 -6.97 -1.99
CA ARG A 257 4.32 -7.77 -2.57
C ARG A 257 4.57 -9.27 -2.43
N ASN A 258 5.81 -9.71 -2.66
CA ASN A 258 6.19 -11.11 -2.51
C ASN A 258 6.09 -11.60 -1.06
N LEU A 259 6.55 -10.79 -0.09
CA LEU A 259 6.42 -11.10 1.34
C LEU A 259 4.94 -11.23 1.74
N LEU A 260 4.12 -10.25 1.35
CA LEU A 260 2.68 -10.30 1.61
C LEU A 260 2.05 -11.57 1.02
N ARG A 261 2.33 -11.84 -0.26
CA ARG A 261 1.74 -12.97 -0.97
C ARG A 261 2.13 -14.29 -0.33
N ALA A 262 3.40 -14.47 0.02
CA ALA A 262 3.88 -15.69 0.68
C ALA A 262 3.16 -15.94 2.01
N GLU A 263 3.01 -14.91 2.84
CA GLU A 263 2.35 -15.02 4.15
C GLU A 263 0.85 -15.30 4.00
N VAL A 264 0.16 -14.62 3.09
CA VAL A 264 -1.26 -14.86 2.81
C VAL A 264 -1.50 -16.26 2.23
N GLU A 265 -0.73 -16.68 1.24
CA GLU A 265 -0.87 -17.99 0.61
C GLU A 265 -0.53 -19.14 1.58
N SER A 266 0.31 -18.91 2.59
CA SER A 266 0.62 -19.91 3.63
C SER A 266 -0.59 -20.26 4.51
N LEU A 267 -1.61 -19.39 4.54
CA LEU A 267 -2.86 -19.59 5.27
C LEU A 267 -3.96 -20.23 4.42
N LEU A 268 -3.69 -20.44 3.12
CA LEU A 268 -4.63 -21.02 2.17
C LEU A 268 -4.29 -22.49 1.90
N PRO A 269 -5.29 -23.32 1.58
CA PRO A 269 -5.03 -24.65 1.06
C PRO A 269 -4.16 -24.62 -0.21
N PRO A 270 -3.39 -25.68 -0.49
CA PRO A 270 -2.60 -25.76 -1.72
C PRO A 270 -3.48 -25.55 -2.96
N ASN A 271 -3.01 -24.70 -3.89
CA ASN A 271 -3.70 -24.35 -5.14
C ASN A 271 -5.08 -23.66 -4.97
N ALA A 272 -5.42 -23.14 -3.77
CA ALA A 272 -6.72 -22.50 -3.53
C ALA A 272 -7.04 -21.39 -4.56
N LEU A 273 -6.04 -20.56 -4.90
CA LEU A 273 -6.22 -19.47 -5.86
C LEU A 273 -6.57 -19.99 -7.27
N ASP A 274 -5.92 -21.06 -7.72
CA ASP A 274 -6.17 -21.62 -9.04
C ASP A 274 -7.55 -22.29 -9.10
N VAL A 275 -7.93 -23.02 -8.05
CA VAL A 275 -9.26 -23.63 -7.89
C VAL A 275 -10.34 -22.54 -7.91
N ALA A 276 -10.19 -21.49 -7.10
CA ALA A 276 -11.12 -20.38 -7.04
C ALA A 276 -11.24 -19.66 -8.40
N LYS A 277 -10.13 -19.47 -9.13
CA LYS A 277 -10.14 -18.88 -10.48
C LYS A 277 -10.86 -19.76 -11.50
N VAL A 278 -10.75 -21.08 -11.40
CA VAL A 278 -11.50 -22.01 -12.27
C VAL A 278 -13.00 -21.92 -11.99
N ALA A 279 -13.40 -21.99 -10.72
CA ALA A 279 -14.79 -21.85 -10.30
C ALA A 279 -15.38 -20.49 -10.72
N GLU A 280 -14.64 -19.40 -10.46
CA GLU A 280 -15.04 -18.03 -10.82
C GLU A 280 -15.30 -17.88 -12.33
N ARG A 281 -14.45 -18.48 -13.18
CA ARG A 281 -14.67 -18.45 -14.65
C ARG A 281 -15.95 -19.17 -15.04
N SER A 282 -16.20 -20.35 -14.47
CA SER A 282 -17.42 -21.13 -14.74
C SER A 282 -18.68 -20.35 -14.37
N GLU A 283 -18.69 -19.77 -13.17
CA GLU A 283 -19.82 -18.98 -12.65
C GLU A 283 -20.04 -17.69 -13.45
N ARG A 284 -18.98 -17.01 -13.86
CA ARG A 284 -19.08 -15.84 -14.75
C ARG A 284 -19.67 -16.16 -16.11
N GLU A 285 -19.35 -17.32 -16.68
CA GLU A 285 -19.97 -17.77 -17.92
C GLU A 285 -21.45 -18.12 -17.72
N HIS A 286 -21.81 -18.68 -16.56
CA HIS A 286 -23.21 -18.91 -16.20
C HIS A 286 -23.98 -17.58 -16.09
N ILE A 287 -23.46 -16.60 -15.35
CA ILE A 287 -24.03 -15.24 -15.22
C ILE A 287 -24.18 -14.58 -16.59
N ARG A 288 -23.18 -14.73 -17.47
CA ARG A 288 -23.25 -14.23 -18.86
C ARG A 288 -24.42 -14.84 -19.62
N ARG A 289 -24.62 -16.16 -19.56
CA ARG A 289 -25.74 -16.83 -20.23
C ARG A 289 -27.07 -16.38 -19.67
N MET A 290 -27.21 -16.25 -18.35
CA MET A 290 -28.40 -15.69 -17.72
C MET A 290 -28.71 -14.29 -18.24
N ALA A 291 -27.69 -13.42 -18.32
CA ALA A 291 -27.87 -12.05 -18.80
C ALA A 291 -28.39 -11.98 -20.25
N GLN A 292 -27.97 -12.90 -21.12
CA GLN A 292 -28.47 -13.00 -22.49
C GLN A 292 -29.95 -13.37 -22.54
N LEU A 293 -30.41 -14.29 -21.68
CA LEU A 293 -31.82 -14.67 -21.60
C LEU A 293 -32.73 -13.50 -21.17
N PHE A 294 -32.26 -12.63 -20.27
CA PHE A 294 -33.00 -11.42 -19.89
C PHE A 294 -33.01 -10.35 -21.00
N GLY A 295 -31.98 -10.32 -21.85
CA GLY A 295 -31.94 -9.41 -23.01
C GLY A 295 -32.86 -9.84 -24.16
N GLU A 296 -33.05 -11.14 -24.35
CA GLU A 296 -33.92 -11.69 -25.41
C GLU A 296 -35.42 -11.62 -25.06
N GLY A 297 -35.77 -11.60 -23.78
CA GLY A 297 -37.16 -11.45 -23.31
C GLY A 297 -37.68 -10.00 -23.28
N SER A 298 -36.88 -9.02 -23.74
CA SER A 298 -37.22 -7.59 -23.68
C SER A 298 -37.53 -6.97 -25.05
N VAL A 299 -37.80 -7.77 -26.08
CA VAL A 299 -38.23 -7.33 -27.43
C VAL A 299 -39.67 -7.72 -27.69
#